data_AF-A0A522WDT5-F1
#
_entry.id   AF-A0A522WDT5-F1
#
_cell.length_a   1.000
_cell.length_b   1.000
_cell.length_c   1.000
_cell.angle_alpha   90.00
_cell.angle_beta   90.00
_cell.angle_gamma   90.00
#
_symmetry.space_group_name_H-M   'P 1'
#
loop_
_entity.id
_entity.type
_entity.pdbx_description
1 polymer ?
#
loop_
_entity_poly.entity_id
_entity_poly.type
_entity_poly.pdbx_seq_one_letter_code
_entity_poly.pdbx_strand_id
1 'polypeptide(L)'
;MVSFIVSLSIIAPVIGFYLFIKRKKSNKTEKKIVKAKEYGFHEPVSIHPYIDPAKCIGSGACIKACPEKDIIGLSGGKGKIINASHCVGHGACAAACPVGAITLVFGTETRSVDIPYVTPEFETNVKSVFITGELGGMGLIKNATTQGVQAVNNIAARARHAPADNKVHDVLIVGAGPAGIGASLAALKHKLKYVTIEQDDIGGTVLNYPRHKIVMTSPVELPLYGKIKLKETSKESLLELWTDVIRKTGLKINTFEKMISMTKDGDFFIIKTSKGEYYARHIVLAIGRRGTPRKLGVPGENLSKVAYRLLEPEQHQNHHVIVIGGGDSAVEAAMAIADQPGNKVLLSYRGEALSRIKPMNKTRLDDALAKKKLDLLLNSNLKEIGEKDVKLAVGEKVSTLKNDYIYIFAGGELPNEFLKSIGVQIEKKFGKA
;
A
#
# COMPACT_ATOMS: atom_id res chain seq x y z
N MET A 1 56.60 29.84 -4.51
CA MET A 1 56.83 28.38 -4.37
C MET A 1 56.46 27.86 -2.98
N VAL A 2 56.97 28.44 -1.89
CA VAL A 2 56.71 28.02 -0.50
C VAL A 2 55.21 28.03 -0.14
N SER A 3 54.47 29.08 -0.50
CA SER A 3 53.03 29.19 -0.23
C SER A 3 52.19 28.08 -0.92
N PHE A 4 52.62 27.63 -2.11
CA PHE A 4 51.95 26.56 -2.86
C PHE A 4 52.18 25.19 -2.21
N ILE A 5 53.40 24.94 -1.73
CA ILE A 5 53.78 23.70 -1.04
C ILE A 5 53.03 23.59 0.29
N VAL A 6 52.98 24.66 1.09
CA VAL A 6 52.22 24.69 2.36
C VAL A 6 50.73 24.46 2.14
N SER A 7 50.16 25.04 1.07
CA SER A 7 48.77 24.81 0.69
C SER A 7 48.50 23.35 0.32
N LEU A 8 49.41 22.73 -0.45
CA LEU A 8 49.29 21.32 -0.86
C LEU A 8 49.39 20.36 0.34
N SER A 9 50.27 20.66 1.29
CA SER A 9 50.47 19.88 2.54
C SER A 9 49.22 19.83 3.42
N ILE A 10 48.34 20.83 3.33
CA ILE A 10 47.08 20.89 4.10
C ILE A 10 45.92 20.31 3.28
N ILE A 11 45.88 20.57 1.96
CA ILE A 11 44.78 20.13 1.09
C ILE A 11 44.83 18.62 0.82
N ALA A 12 46.00 18.04 0.59
CA ALA A 12 46.13 16.63 0.22
C ALA A 12 45.63 15.66 1.32
N PRO A 13 45.93 15.86 2.63
CA PRO A 13 45.36 15.04 3.70
C PRO A 13 43.84 15.17 3.82
N VAL A 14 43.30 16.38 3.64
CA VAL A 14 41.86 16.64 3.68
C VAL A 14 41.14 15.92 2.53
N ILE A 15 41.67 16.01 1.31
CA ILE A 15 41.15 15.28 0.15
C ILE A 15 41.28 13.77 0.37
N GLY A 16 42.42 13.29 0.86
CA GLY A 16 42.66 11.88 1.16
C GLY A 16 41.66 11.32 2.18
N PHE A 17 41.43 12.06 3.27
CA PHE A 17 40.45 11.71 4.29
C PHE A 17 39.02 11.72 3.74
N TYR A 18 38.67 12.73 2.94
CA TYR A 18 37.37 12.81 2.26
C TYR A 18 37.13 11.60 1.33
N LEU A 19 38.11 11.27 0.48
CA LEU A 19 38.06 10.10 -0.40
C LEU A 19 37.97 8.79 0.37
N PHE A 20 38.70 8.67 1.48
CA PHE A 20 38.64 7.51 2.37
C PHE A 20 37.24 7.32 2.97
N ILE A 21 36.63 8.39 3.51
CA ILE A 21 35.25 8.34 4.02
C ILE A 21 34.28 7.95 2.90
N LYS A 22 34.43 8.52 1.71
CA LYS A 22 33.58 8.23 0.55
C LYS A 22 33.68 6.76 0.14
N ARG A 23 34.91 6.20 0.10
CA ARG A 23 35.16 4.79 -0.19
C ARG A 23 34.56 3.88 0.88
N LYS A 24 34.75 4.21 2.17
CA LYS A 24 34.16 3.44 3.29
C LYS A 24 32.63 3.43 3.23
N LYS A 25 31.99 4.56 2.90
CA LYS A 25 30.53 4.65 2.70
C LYS A 25 30.07 3.82 1.48
N SER A 26 30.79 3.88 0.35
CA SER A 26 30.51 3.06 -0.84
C SER A 26 30.53 1.57 -0.49
N ASN A 27 31.60 1.10 0.14
CA ASN A 27 31.77 -0.30 0.52
C ASN A 27 30.65 -0.75 1.48
N LYS A 28 30.21 0.12 2.41
CA LYS A 28 29.09 -0.19 3.30
C LYS A 28 27.78 -0.33 2.53
N THR A 29 27.51 0.57 1.58
CA THR A 29 26.33 0.49 0.70
C THR A 29 26.35 -0.78 -0.14
N GLU A 30 27.48 -1.12 -0.75
CA GLU A 30 27.64 -2.33 -1.57
C GLU A 30 27.35 -3.60 -0.79
N LYS A 31 27.88 -3.72 0.44
CA LYS A 31 27.56 -4.83 1.34
C LYS A 31 26.06 -4.92 1.64
N LYS A 32 25.37 -3.78 1.81
CA LYS A 32 23.91 -3.77 2.00
C LYS A 32 23.16 -4.18 0.74
N ILE A 33 23.62 -3.76 -0.44
CA ILE A 33 23.02 -4.16 -1.73
C ILE A 33 23.15 -5.66 -1.93
N VAL A 34 24.32 -6.25 -1.64
CA VAL A 34 24.54 -7.70 -1.73
C VAL A 34 23.56 -8.44 -0.82
N LYS A 35 23.47 -8.05 0.46
CA LYS A 35 22.49 -8.62 1.39
C LYS A 35 21.05 -8.45 0.90
N ALA A 36 20.70 -7.26 0.40
CA ALA A 36 19.36 -7.02 -0.13
C ALA A 36 19.03 -7.90 -1.34
N LYS A 37 20.02 -8.26 -2.17
CA LYS A 37 19.85 -9.23 -3.26
C LYS A 37 19.67 -10.65 -2.73
N GLU A 38 20.50 -11.07 -1.77
CA GLU A 38 20.38 -12.39 -1.12
C GLU A 38 18.99 -12.60 -0.50
N TYR A 39 18.46 -11.57 0.17
CA TYR A 39 17.11 -11.62 0.76
C TYR A 39 15.98 -11.33 -0.22
N GLY A 40 16.28 -10.93 -1.47
CA GLY A 40 15.27 -10.52 -2.47
C GLY A 40 14.66 -9.13 -2.25
N PHE A 41 15.11 -8.36 -1.26
CA PHE A 41 14.63 -7.00 -0.96
C PHE A 41 15.03 -5.96 -2.01
N HIS A 42 16.01 -6.27 -2.85
CA HIS A 42 16.41 -5.39 -3.94
C HIS A 42 15.34 -5.27 -5.03
N GLU A 43 14.48 -6.29 -5.20
CA GLU A 43 13.41 -6.27 -6.19
C GLU A 43 12.10 -5.77 -5.56
N PRO A 44 11.62 -4.57 -5.91
CA PRO A 44 10.40 -3.99 -5.35
C PRO A 44 9.14 -4.73 -5.79
N VAL A 45 8.17 -4.77 -4.88
CA VAL A 45 6.83 -5.34 -5.16
C VAL A 45 5.87 -4.34 -5.82
N SER A 46 6.20 -3.05 -5.80
CA SER A 46 5.33 -1.95 -6.24
C SER A 46 6.19 -0.73 -6.62
N ILE A 47 5.78 0.47 -6.23
CA ILE A 47 6.49 1.74 -6.47
C ILE A 47 7.87 1.78 -5.80
N HIS A 48 8.86 2.31 -6.50
CA HIS A 48 10.18 2.58 -5.93
C HIS A 48 10.88 3.74 -6.68
N PRO A 49 11.91 4.37 -6.10
CA PRO A 49 12.71 5.34 -6.82
C PRO A 49 13.59 4.67 -7.89
N TYR A 50 13.55 5.21 -9.09
CA TYR A 50 14.58 5.10 -10.13
C TYR A 50 15.52 6.30 -10.00
N ILE A 51 16.83 6.07 -10.10
CA ILE A 51 17.85 7.12 -10.01
C ILE A 51 18.62 7.16 -11.32
N ASP A 52 18.53 8.27 -12.05
CA ASP A 52 19.29 8.51 -13.27
C ASP A 52 20.77 8.75 -12.91
N PRO A 53 21.69 7.85 -13.29
CA PRO A 53 23.11 7.99 -12.97
C PRO A 53 23.78 9.15 -13.70
N ALA A 54 23.28 9.57 -14.87
CA ALA A 54 23.81 10.69 -15.62
C ALA A 54 23.52 12.02 -14.90
N LYS A 55 22.30 12.19 -14.37
CA LYS A 55 21.89 13.38 -13.62
C LYS A 55 22.36 13.39 -12.17
N CYS A 56 22.50 12.22 -11.53
CA CYS A 56 22.78 12.16 -10.10
C CYS A 56 24.15 12.75 -9.72
N ILE A 57 24.18 13.76 -8.86
CA ILE A 57 25.43 14.37 -8.36
C ILE A 57 25.95 13.78 -7.04
N GLY A 58 25.27 12.75 -6.50
CA GLY A 58 25.72 12.08 -5.27
C GLY A 58 25.56 12.87 -3.98
N SER A 59 24.68 13.89 -3.93
CA SER A 59 24.51 14.77 -2.76
C SER A 59 24.05 14.06 -1.49
N GLY A 60 23.39 12.90 -1.62
CA GLY A 60 22.83 12.15 -0.49
C GLY A 60 21.59 12.79 0.14
N ALA A 61 21.03 13.86 -0.44
CA ALA A 61 19.81 14.52 0.06
C ALA A 61 18.63 13.55 0.13
N CYS A 62 18.46 12.71 -0.90
CA CYS A 62 17.43 11.67 -0.96
C CYS A 62 17.54 10.62 0.16
N ILE A 63 18.76 10.33 0.64
CA ILE A 63 19.01 9.36 1.72
C ILE A 63 18.55 9.97 3.05
N LYS A 64 18.92 11.23 3.30
CA LYS A 64 18.52 11.95 4.51
C LYS A 64 17.00 12.19 4.58
N ALA A 65 16.37 12.41 3.43
CA ALA A 65 14.93 12.66 3.32
C ALA A 65 14.07 11.38 3.45
N CYS A 66 14.65 10.19 3.36
CA CYS A 66 13.90 8.94 3.39
C CYS A 66 13.61 8.51 4.84
N PRO A 67 12.34 8.47 5.28
CA PRO A 67 11.96 8.06 6.64
C PRO A 67 12.16 6.56 6.88
N GLU A 68 11.98 5.73 5.84
CA GLU A 68 12.17 4.27 5.92
C GLU A 68 13.63 3.87 6.16
N LYS A 69 14.56 4.76 5.81
CA LYS A 69 16.03 4.54 5.83
C LYS A 69 16.45 3.35 4.95
N ASP A 70 17.72 3.32 4.55
CA ASP A 70 18.30 2.21 3.79
C ASP A 70 17.55 1.76 2.51
N ILE A 71 16.70 2.62 1.93
CA ILE A 71 16.13 2.42 0.59
C ILE A 71 17.15 2.83 -0.47
N ILE A 72 17.87 3.93 -0.22
CA ILE A 72 18.87 4.51 -1.10
C ILE A 72 20.18 4.63 -0.32
N GLY A 73 21.30 4.29 -0.96
CA GLY A 73 22.66 4.51 -0.48
C GLY A 73 23.51 5.27 -1.48
N LEU A 74 24.74 5.61 -1.08
CA LEU A 74 25.76 6.12 -2.01
C LEU A 74 26.76 5.03 -2.33
N SER A 75 26.96 4.77 -3.62
CA SER A 75 27.96 3.85 -4.16
C SER A 75 28.66 4.51 -5.34
N GLY A 76 29.99 4.49 -5.38
CA GLY A 76 30.75 5.14 -6.46
C GLY A 76 30.46 6.64 -6.63
N GLY A 77 30.01 7.32 -5.56
CA GLY A 77 29.59 8.72 -5.63
C GLY A 77 28.24 8.98 -6.30
N LYS A 78 27.45 7.94 -6.58
CA LYS A 78 26.08 8.06 -7.12
C LYS A 78 25.08 7.43 -6.15
N GLY A 79 23.83 7.86 -6.23
CA GLY A 79 22.73 7.20 -5.54
C GLY A 79 22.51 5.80 -6.11
N LYS A 80 22.35 4.80 -5.24
CA LYS A 80 22.00 3.42 -5.59
C LYS A 80 20.87 2.92 -4.72
N ILE A 81 19.98 2.13 -5.31
CA ILE A 81 18.90 1.48 -4.58
C ILE A 81 19.45 0.29 -3.79
N ILE A 82 19.03 0.16 -2.54
CA ILE A 82 19.39 -0.94 -1.64
C ILE A 82 18.15 -1.82 -1.44
N ASN A 83 17.23 -1.42 -0.57
CA ASN A 83 16.04 -2.21 -0.21
C ASN A 83 14.78 -1.65 -0.90
N ALA A 84 14.68 -1.80 -2.22
CA ALA A 84 13.56 -1.26 -3.00
C ALA A 84 12.20 -1.76 -2.49
N SER A 85 12.11 -3.02 -2.06
CA SER A 85 10.89 -3.63 -1.52
C SER A 85 10.36 -3.00 -0.23
N HIS A 86 11.18 -2.23 0.47
CA HIS A 86 10.73 -1.50 1.67
C HIS A 86 10.27 -0.07 1.34
N CYS A 87 10.34 0.35 0.08
CA CYS A 87 9.88 1.68 -0.29
C CYS A 87 8.35 1.77 -0.14
N VAL A 88 7.89 2.76 0.63
CA VAL A 88 6.46 3.06 0.79
C VAL A 88 5.94 4.09 -0.22
N GLY A 89 6.77 4.54 -1.17
CA GLY A 89 6.35 5.47 -2.22
C GLY A 89 6.03 6.90 -1.75
N HIS A 90 6.53 7.33 -0.59
CA HIS A 90 6.26 8.66 -0.03
C HIS A 90 6.85 9.83 -0.85
N GLY A 91 7.76 9.57 -1.79
CA GLY A 91 8.28 10.55 -2.75
C GLY A 91 9.23 11.63 -2.21
N ALA A 92 9.58 11.61 -0.91
CA ALA A 92 10.49 12.62 -0.34
C ALA A 92 11.90 12.55 -0.95
N CYS A 93 12.33 11.40 -1.46
CA CYS A 93 13.58 11.27 -2.19
C CYS A 93 13.59 12.08 -3.50
N ALA A 94 12.50 12.02 -4.26
CA ALA A 94 12.33 12.79 -5.50
C ALA A 94 12.28 14.29 -5.21
N ALA A 95 11.45 14.71 -4.24
CA ALA A 95 11.33 16.11 -3.85
C ALA A 95 12.64 16.71 -3.30
N ALA A 96 13.44 15.93 -2.58
CA ALA A 96 14.72 16.39 -2.03
C ALA A 96 15.87 16.35 -3.04
N CYS A 97 15.67 15.84 -4.27
CA CYS A 97 16.74 15.74 -5.25
C CYS A 97 17.00 17.11 -5.90
N PRO A 98 18.17 17.75 -5.68
CA PRO A 98 18.43 19.10 -6.18
C PRO A 98 18.56 19.19 -7.70
N VAL A 99 18.71 18.04 -8.38
CA VAL A 99 18.97 17.94 -9.82
C VAL A 99 17.90 17.11 -10.54
N GLY A 100 16.78 16.80 -9.86
CA GLY A 100 15.68 16.04 -10.46
C GLY A 100 16.08 14.65 -11.01
N ALA A 101 17.10 14.02 -10.42
CA ALA A 101 17.61 12.72 -10.88
C ALA A 101 16.78 11.52 -10.41
N ILE A 102 15.69 11.73 -9.68
CA ILE A 102 14.89 10.66 -9.07
C ILE A 102 13.45 10.73 -9.56
N THR A 103 12.99 9.63 -10.15
CA THR A 103 11.59 9.43 -10.56
C THR A 103 11.03 8.24 -9.79
N LEU A 104 9.78 8.31 -9.34
CA LEU A 104 9.12 7.12 -8.80
C LEU A 104 8.55 6.30 -9.95
N VAL A 105 8.90 5.03 -10.00
CA VAL A 105 8.49 4.10 -11.06
C VAL A 105 7.79 2.89 -10.46
N PHE A 106 7.02 2.20 -11.28
CA PHE A 106 6.29 0.98 -10.90
C PHE A 106 6.89 -0.25 -11.59
N GLY A 107 7.11 -1.31 -10.81
CA GLY A 107 7.69 -2.55 -11.32
C GLY A 107 9.20 -2.44 -11.56
N THR A 108 9.78 -3.49 -12.14
CA THR A 108 11.17 -3.59 -12.58
C THR A 108 11.24 -4.14 -14.00
N GLU A 109 12.44 -4.19 -14.58
CA GLU A 109 12.69 -4.85 -15.86
C GLU A 109 12.21 -6.31 -15.88
N THR A 110 12.29 -6.99 -14.74
CA THR A 110 11.93 -8.41 -14.57
C THR A 110 10.51 -8.62 -14.04
N ARG A 111 9.89 -7.59 -13.45
CA ARG A 111 8.61 -7.71 -12.76
C ARG A 111 7.66 -6.56 -13.10
N SER A 112 6.58 -6.88 -13.79
CA SER A 112 5.54 -5.89 -14.07
C SER A 112 4.64 -5.61 -12.86
N VAL A 113 4.07 -4.41 -12.84
CA VAL A 113 2.94 -4.06 -11.98
C VAL A 113 1.81 -3.55 -12.86
N ASP A 114 0.64 -4.15 -12.70
CA ASP A 114 -0.60 -3.70 -13.34
C ASP A 114 -1.11 -2.44 -12.61
N ILE A 115 -1.20 -1.33 -13.34
CA ILE A 115 -1.76 -0.07 -12.85
C ILE A 115 -2.76 0.48 -13.86
N PRO A 116 -3.87 1.10 -13.44
CA PRO A 116 -4.75 1.76 -14.39
C PRO A 116 -4.05 2.95 -15.05
N TYR A 117 -4.36 3.18 -16.32
CA TYR A 117 -3.96 4.40 -17.01
C TYR A 117 -4.63 5.60 -16.33
N VAL A 118 -3.80 6.59 -15.96
CA VAL A 118 -4.26 7.89 -15.45
C VAL A 118 -3.40 9.01 -16.01
N THR A 119 -4.01 10.14 -16.34
CA THR A 119 -3.31 11.38 -16.68
C THR A 119 -2.74 12.04 -15.42
N PRO A 120 -1.87 13.07 -15.54
CA PRO A 120 -1.42 13.87 -14.40
C PRO A 120 -2.56 14.49 -13.58
N GLU A 121 -3.73 14.68 -14.19
CA GLU A 121 -4.94 15.19 -13.55
C GLU A 121 -5.78 14.10 -12.87
N PHE A 122 -5.29 12.86 -12.82
CA PHE A 122 -5.93 11.66 -12.27
C PHE A 122 -7.12 11.12 -13.07
N GLU A 123 -7.35 11.63 -14.28
CA GLU A 123 -8.40 11.14 -15.18
C GLU A 123 -7.94 9.87 -15.91
N THR A 124 -8.84 8.92 -16.10
CA THR A 124 -8.56 7.71 -16.88
C THR A 124 -8.75 7.96 -18.38
N ASN A 125 -8.57 6.93 -19.21
CA ASN A 125 -8.95 6.98 -20.62
C ASN A 125 -10.48 7.07 -20.82
N VAL A 126 -11.27 6.78 -19.79
CA VAL A 126 -12.71 7.03 -19.77
C VAL A 126 -12.95 8.44 -19.26
N LYS A 127 -13.33 9.34 -20.17
CA LYS A 127 -13.58 10.76 -19.87
C LYS A 127 -14.53 10.91 -18.67
N SER A 128 -14.20 11.83 -17.77
CA SER A 128 -14.91 12.12 -16.52
C SER A 128 -14.84 11.02 -15.44
N VAL A 129 -14.03 9.98 -15.63
CA VAL A 129 -13.74 8.97 -14.60
C VAL A 129 -12.31 9.16 -14.12
N PHE A 130 -12.16 9.33 -12.80
CA PHE A 130 -10.89 9.61 -12.13
C PHE A 130 -10.53 8.46 -11.20
N ILE A 131 -9.23 8.19 -11.04
CA ILE A 131 -8.72 7.16 -10.12
C ILE A 131 -7.73 7.81 -9.15
N THR A 132 -7.93 7.57 -7.85
CA THR A 132 -7.08 8.15 -6.80
C THR A 132 -6.70 7.12 -5.73
N GLY A 133 -5.64 7.43 -4.98
CA GLY A 133 -5.20 6.61 -3.86
C GLY A 133 -4.35 5.42 -4.27
N GLU A 134 -4.46 4.36 -3.49
CA GLU A 134 -3.65 3.15 -3.67
C GLU A 134 -3.85 2.53 -5.05
N LEU A 135 -5.03 2.72 -5.67
CA LEU A 135 -5.35 2.19 -7.00
C LEU A 135 -4.38 2.71 -8.08
N GLY A 136 -4.01 4.00 -8.01
CA GLY A 136 -2.96 4.63 -8.82
C GLY A 136 -1.53 4.30 -8.37
N GLY A 137 -1.36 3.40 -7.39
CA GLY A 137 -0.08 2.86 -6.96
C GLY A 137 0.59 3.56 -5.78
N MET A 138 -0.04 4.58 -5.19
CA MET A 138 0.50 5.29 -4.03
C MET A 138 -0.36 5.02 -2.79
N GLY A 139 0.05 4.04 -1.98
CA GLY A 139 -0.73 3.56 -0.82
C GLY A 139 -0.57 4.35 0.48
N LEU A 140 0.32 5.35 0.54
CA LEU A 140 0.49 6.17 1.74
C LEU A 140 -0.74 7.07 1.96
N ILE A 141 -1.27 7.11 3.18
CA ILE A 141 -2.45 7.92 3.56
C ILE A 141 -2.33 9.36 3.06
N LYS A 142 -1.19 10.03 3.31
CA LYS A 142 -0.92 11.39 2.82
C LYS A 142 -1.12 11.52 1.31
N ASN A 143 -0.50 10.63 0.54
CA ASN A 143 -0.55 10.67 -0.92
C ASN A 143 -1.97 10.39 -1.40
N ALA A 144 -2.62 9.37 -0.84
CA ALA A 144 -3.98 9.01 -1.19
C ALA A 144 -4.96 10.17 -0.97
N THR A 145 -4.92 10.78 0.20
CA THR A 145 -5.72 11.97 0.51
C THR A 145 -5.41 13.15 -0.41
N THR A 146 -4.13 13.43 -0.66
CA THR A 146 -3.72 14.55 -1.54
C THR A 146 -4.21 14.35 -2.98
N GLN A 147 -4.13 13.12 -3.50
CA GLN A 147 -4.64 12.80 -4.84
C GLN A 147 -6.15 12.93 -4.93
N GLY A 148 -6.88 12.47 -3.92
CA GLY A 148 -8.33 12.68 -3.83
C GLY A 148 -8.70 14.16 -3.94
N VAL A 149 -7.99 15.01 -3.19
CA VAL A 149 -8.17 16.48 -3.25
C VAL A 149 -7.83 17.03 -4.64
N GLN A 150 -6.70 16.63 -5.22
CA GLN A 150 -6.26 17.12 -6.53
C GLN A 150 -7.21 16.72 -7.66
N ALA A 151 -7.69 15.48 -7.68
CA ALA A 151 -8.65 15.01 -8.68
C ALA A 151 -9.94 15.85 -8.64
N VAL A 152 -10.48 16.13 -7.45
CA VAL A 152 -11.69 16.95 -7.33
C VAL A 152 -11.43 18.42 -7.64
N ASN A 153 -10.25 18.96 -7.34
CA ASN A 153 -9.88 20.31 -7.80
C ASN A 153 -9.87 20.38 -9.34
N ASN A 154 -9.36 19.35 -10.02
CA ASN A 154 -9.38 19.27 -11.48
C ASN A 154 -10.81 19.15 -12.03
N ILE A 155 -11.68 18.38 -11.35
CA ILE A 155 -13.11 18.33 -11.68
C ILE A 155 -13.75 19.71 -11.52
N ALA A 156 -13.55 20.38 -10.38
CA ALA A 156 -14.13 21.69 -10.11
C ALA A 156 -13.69 22.75 -11.14
N ALA A 157 -12.44 22.71 -11.60
CA ALA A 157 -11.94 23.61 -12.64
C ALA A 157 -12.59 23.37 -14.01
N ARG A 158 -13.10 22.16 -14.27
CA ARG A 158 -13.74 21.76 -15.53
C ARG A 158 -15.26 21.81 -15.47
N ALA A 159 -15.83 21.77 -14.27
CA ALA A 159 -17.26 21.79 -14.03
C ALA A 159 -17.84 23.10 -14.58
N ARG A 160 -18.40 23.03 -15.79
CA ARG A 160 -19.33 24.05 -16.27
C ARG A 160 -20.57 23.94 -15.39
N HIS A 161 -21.11 25.07 -14.94
CA HIS A 161 -22.41 25.14 -14.27
C HIS A 161 -23.48 24.72 -15.29
N ALA A 162 -23.63 23.41 -15.50
CA ALA A 162 -24.68 22.86 -16.35
C ALA A 162 -26.03 23.14 -15.68
N PRO A 163 -27.12 23.33 -16.44
CA PRO A 163 -28.42 23.60 -15.87
C PRO A 163 -28.78 22.53 -14.83
N ALA A 164 -29.35 23.00 -13.72
CA ALA A 164 -29.60 22.23 -12.51
C ALA A 164 -30.68 21.16 -12.74
N ASP A 165 -30.30 20.03 -13.34
CA ASP A 165 -31.05 18.80 -13.08
C ASP A 165 -30.78 18.41 -11.62
N ASN A 166 -31.79 18.63 -10.77
CA ASN A 166 -31.74 18.32 -9.35
C ASN A 166 -31.53 16.82 -9.06
N LYS A 167 -31.54 15.92 -10.04
CA LYS A 167 -31.23 14.50 -9.84
C LYS A 167 -29.78 14.11 -10.14
N VAL A 168 -29.04 14.89 -10.93
CA VAL A 168 -27.66 14.57 -11.33
C VAL A 168 -26.66 15.22 -10.39
N HIS A 169 -25.67 14.45 -9.91
CA HIS A 169 -24.56 14.94 -9.10
C HIS A 169 -23.42 15.45 -9.98
N ASP A 170 -22.70 16.46 -9.52
CA ASP A 170 -21.47 16.92 -10.18
C ASP A 170 -20.40 15.83 -10.10
N VAL A 171 -20.29 15.17 -8.94
CA VAL A 171 -19.32 14.11 -8.70
C VAL A 171 -19.87 13.03 -7.76
N LEU A 172 -19.68 11.76 -8.14
CA LEU A 172 -19.86 10.62 -7.24
C LEU A 172 -18.48 10.07 -6.86
N ILE A 173 -18.23 9.95 -5.55
CA ILE A 173 -16.99 9.39 -5.01
C ILE A 173 -17.27 7.97 -4.50
N VAL A 174 -16.46 7.00 -4.96
CA VAL A 174 -16.57 5.58 -4.59
C VAL A 174 -15.42 5.21 -3.65
N GLY A 175 -15.75 4.90 -2.41
CA GLY A 175 -14.83 4.58 -1.32
C GLY A 175 -14.68 5.72 -0.31
N ALA A 176 -14.66 5.40 0.98
CA ALA A 176 -14.46 6.29 2.12
C ALA A 176 -13.16 5.98 2.88
N GLY A 177 -12.13 5.52 2.15
CA GLY A 177 -10.75 5.55 2.61
C GLY A 177 -10.15 6.96 2.57
N PRO A 178 -8.86 7.12 2.91
CA PRO A 178 -8.19 8.43 2.95
C PRO A 178 -8.30 9.25 1.66
N ALA A 179 -8.25 8.60 0.49
CA ALA A 179 -8.44 9.26 -0.80
C ALA A 179 -9.88 9.76 -1.00
N GLY A 180 -10.87 8.92 -0.69
CA GLY A 180 -12.28 9.27 -0.81
C GLY A 180 -12.71 10.37 0.15
N ILE A 181 -12.23 10.34 1.39
CA ILE A 181 -12.45 11.42 2.37
C ILE A 181 -11.84 12.72 1.85
N GLY A 182 -10.59 12.69 1.36
CA GLY A 182 -9.94 13.86 0.77
C GLY A 182 -10.70 14.44 -0.43
N ALA A 183 -11.16 13.57 -1.33
CA ALA A 183 -11.99 13.95 -2.48
C ALA A 183 -13.33 14.58 -2.05
N SER A 184 -14.01 13.97 -1.09
CA SER A 184 -15.31 14.45 -0.59
C SER A 184 -15.20 15.81 0.10
N LEU A 185 -14.15 16.03 0.88
CA LEU A 185 -13.85 17.34 1.50
C LEU A 185 -13.56 18.42 0.44
N ALA A 186 -12.83 18.07 -0.62
CA ALA A 186 -12.58 18.99 -1.72
C ALA A 186 -13.88 19.32 -2.49
N ALA A 187 -14.76 18.33 -2.70
CA ALA A 187 -16.05 18.55 -3.34
C ALA A 187 -16.93 19.50 -2.51
N LEU A 188 -16.96 19.28 -1.19
CA LEU A 188 -17.65 20.16 -0.25
C LEU A 188 -17.08 21.57 -0.26
N LYS A 189 -15.74 21.73 -0.27
CA LYS A 189 -15.07 23.05 -0.34
C LYS A 189 -15.45 23.83 -1.60
N HIS A 190 -15.55 23.14 -2.73
CA HIS A 190 -15.94 23.74 -4.02
C HIS A 190 -17.46 23.86 -4.21
N LYS A 191 -18.26 23.48 -3.19
CA LYS A 191 -19.72 23.49 -3.24
C LYS A 191 -20.29 22.66 -4.40
N LEU A 192 -19.58 21.60 -4.80
CA LEU A 192 -20.09 20.65 -5.77
C LEU A 192 -21.23 19.83 -5.15
N LYS A 193 -22.24 19.51 -5.94
CA LYS A 193 -23.24 18.52 -5.56
C LYS A 193 -22.63 17.13 -5.66
N TYR A 194 -22.27 16.54 -4.52
CA TYR A 194 -21.58 15.26 -4.46
C TYR A 194 -22.36 14.20 -3.67
N VAL A 195 -22.04 12.94 -3.94
CA VAL A 195 -22.39 11.80 -3.10
C VAL A 195 -21.18 10.90 -2.94
N THR A 196 -20.94 10.42 -1.72
CA THR A 196 -19.86 9.48 -1.40
C THR A 196 -20.46 8.17 -0.92
N ILE A 197 -20.10 7.07 -1.56
CA ILE A 197 -20.55 5.72 -1.20
C ILE A 197 -19.37 4.85 -0.75
N GLU A 198 -19.58 3.99 0.25
CA GLU A 198 -18.58 3.05 0.77
C GLU A 198 -19.24 1.69 1.02
N GLN A 199 -18.59 0.60 0.60
CA GLN A 199 -19.15 -0.75 0.72
C GLN A 199 -19.11 -1.28 2.17
N ASP A 200 -18.15 -0.83 2.97
CA ASP A 200 -18.01 -1.16 4.40
C ASP A 200 -18.32 0.09 5.24
N ASP A 201 -17.58 0.31 6.33
CA ASP A 201 -17.55 1.55 7.11
C ASP A 201 -16.33 2.41 6.73
N ILE A 202 -16.21 3.60 7.30
CA ILE A 202 -15.15 4.58 6.99
C ILE A 202 -13.74 4.10 7.35
N GLY A 203 -12.73 4.65 6.67
CA GLY A 203 -11.31 4.40 6.97
C GLY A 203 -10.64 3.39 6.04
N GLY A 204 -11.40 2.75 5.15
CA GLY A 204 -10.90 1.91 4.06
C GLY A 204 -10.02 0.75 4.55
N THR A 205 -8.83 0.59 3.97
CA THR A 205 -7.91 -0.50 4.31
C THR A 205 -7.59 -0.59 5.82
N VAL A 206 -7.49 0.56 6.51
CA VAL A 206 -7.12 0.62 7.94
C VAL A 206 -8.21 0.02 8.83
N LEU A 207 -9.49 0.16 8.46
CA LEU A 207 -10.63 -0.45 9.19
C LEU A 207 -10.43 -1.96 9.40
N ASN A 208 -9.73 -2.60 8.47
CA ASN A 208 -9.55 -4.03 8.40
C ASN A 208 -8.24 -4.55 9.01
N TYR A 209 -7.49 -3.67 9.68
CA TYR A 209 -6.31 -4.06 10.43
C TYR A 209 -6.68 -4.70 11.77
N PRO A 210 -5.80 -5.56 12.35
CA PRO A 210 -5.96 -6.00 13.73
C PRO A 210 -6.03 -4.82 14.70
N ARG A 211 -6.67 -5.03 15.86
CA ARG A 211 -6.68 -4.05 16.95
C ARG A 211 -5.27 -3.65 17.34
N HIS A 212 -5.09 -2.38 17.72
CA HIS A 212 -3.81 -1.79 18.13
C HIS A 212 -2.70 -1.83 17.06
N LYS A 213 -3.02 -2.17 15.81
CA LYS A 213 -2.04 -2.13 14.72
C LYS A 213 -1.52 -0.71 14.55
N ILE A 214 -0.19 -0.57 14.59
CA ILE A 214 0.49 0.67 14.30
C ILE A 214 0.41 0.97 12.80
N VAL A 215 0.02 2.20 12.49
CA VAL A 215 -0.14 2.76 11.15
C VAL A 215 0.82 3.93 10.99
N MET A 216 1.61 3.88 9.91
CA MET A 216 2.53 4.95 9.55
C MET A 216 1.90 5.87 8.52
N THR A 217 2.12 7.16 8.68
CA THR A 217 1.69 8.20 7.73
C THR A 217 2.65 9.39 7.74
N SER A 218 2.30 10.45 7.04
CA SER A 218 3.00 11.71 7.06
C SER A 218 1.99 12.86 7.19
N PRO A 219 2.43 14.04 7.64
CA PRO A 219 1.54 15.18 7.76
C PRO A 219 0.80 15.47 6.45
N VAL A 220 -0.50 15.71 6.56
CA VAL A 220 -1.42 15.92 5.45
C VAL A 220 -2.32 17.12 5.73
N GLU A 221 -2.62 17.90 4.70
CA GLU A 221 -3.56 19.00 4.77
C GLU A 221 -4.93 18.52 4.32
N LEU A 222 -5.96 18.71 5.15
CA LEU A 222 -7.34 18.38 4.78
C LEU A 222 -8.14 19.66 4.49
N PRO A 223 -8.85 19.74 3.35
CA PRO A 223 -9.79 20.84 3.11
C PRO A 223 -10.83 20.92 4.22
N LEU A 224 -11.17 22.14 4.66
CA LEU A 224 -12.18 22.43 5.68
C LEU A 224 -11.88 21.91 7.11
N TYR A 225 -10.74 21.25 7.32
CA TYR A 225 -10.35 20.72 8.63
C TYR A 225 -8.96 21.20 9.09
N GLY A 226 -8.01 21.34 8.16
CA GLY A 226 -6.66 21.86 8.43
C GLY A 226 -5.56 20.78 8.45
N LYS A 227 -4.39 21.17 8.96
CA LYS A 227 -3.18 20.34 8.94
C LYS A 227 -3.16 19.27 10.02
N ILE A 228 -3.12 18.01 9.60
CA ILE A 228 -2.94 16.85 10.47
C ILE A 228 -1.44 16.52 10.55
N LYS A 229 -0.89 16.51 11.77
CA LYS A 229 0.52 16.20 12.03
C LYS A 229 0.69 14.78 12.59
N LEU A 230 0.22 13.77 11.86
CA LEU A 230 0.43 12.37 12.21
C LEU A 230 1.65 11.79 11.49
N LYS A 231 2.41 10.96 12.20
CA LYS A 231 3.55 10.20 11.65
C LYS A 231 3.39 8.71 11.93
N GLU A 232 3.09 8.39 13.18
CA GLU A 232 2.83 7.05 13.68
C GLU A 232 1.60 7.13 14.60
N THR A 233 0.66 6.20 14.45
CA THR A 233 -0.60 6.19 15.19
C THR A 233 -1.16 4.78 15.26
N SER A 234 -2.14 4.51 16.12
CA SER A 234 -2.88 3.25 16.11
C SER A 234 -4.00 3.27 15.07
N LYS A 235 -4.48 2.09 14.69
CA LYS A 235 -5.70 1.92 13.89
C LYS A 235 -6.85 2.74 14.49
N GLU A 236 -7.10 2.60 15.79
CA GLU A 236 -8.24 3.17 16.48
C GLU A 236 -8.19 4.70 16.45
N SER A 237 -7.05 5.30 16.83
CA SER A 237 -6.88 6.75 16.81
C SER A 237 -6.99 7.34 15.40
N LEU A 238 -6.58 6.60 14.37
CA LEU A 238 -6.76 7.02 12.98
C LEU A 238 -8.23 6.97 12.54
N LEU A 239 -8.99 5.95 12.97
CA LEU A 239 -10.43 5.88 12.68
C LEU A 239 -11.19 6.99 13.42
N GLU A 240 -10.85 7.25 14.69
CA GLU A 240 -11.42 8.37 15.47
C GLU A 240 -11.15 9.72 14.81
N LEU A 241 -9.95 9.92 14.26
CA LEU A 241 -9.62 11.11 13.48
C LEU A 241 -10.55 11.25 12.27
N TRP A 242 -10.81 10.18 11.51
CA TRP A 242 -11.73 10.24 10.38
C TRP A 242 -13.16 10.56 10.81
N THR A 243 -13.62 9.98 11.92
CA THR A 243 -14.92 10.32 12.52
C THR A 243 -15.00 11.79 12.93
N ASP A 244 -13.94 12.34 13.55
CA ASP A 244 -13.89 13.75 13.93
C ASP A 244 -13.89 14.68 12.71
N VAL A 245 -13.15 14.33 11.65
CA VAL A 245 -13.15 15.05 10.38
C VAL A 245 -14.55 15.11 9.78
N ILE A 246 -15.23 13.97 9.69
CA ILE A 246 -16.59 13.87 9.14
C ILE A 246 -17.56 14.71 9.98
N ARG A 247 -17.51 14.57 11.31
CA ARG A 247 -18.37 15.31 12.24
C ARG A 247 -18.18 16.83 12.14
N LYS A 248 -16.94 17.31 12.15
CA LYS A 248 -16.65 18.77 12.13
C LYS A 248 -16.94 19.42 10.80
N THR A 249 -16.81 18.68 9.70
CA THR A 249 -17.03 19.21 8.35
C THR A 249 -18.46 19.02 7.86
N GLY A 250 -19.25 18.18 8.53
CA GLY A 250 -20.60 17.81 8.10
C GLY A 250 -20.61 16.95 6.84
N LEU A 251 -19.50 16.26 6.55
CA LEU A 251 -19.38 15.38 5.39
C LEU A 251 -20.42 14.26 5.48
N LYS A 252 -21.11 13.98 4.36
CA LYS A 252 -22.09 12.89 4.28
C LYS A 252 -21.50 11.74 3.47
N ILE A 253 -21.51 10.54 4.04
CA ILE A 253 -21.02 9.32 3.41
C ILE A 253 -22.09 8.24 3.60
N ASN A 254 -22.47 7.59 2.51
CA ASN A 254 -23.37 6.45 2.53
C ASN A 254 -22.54 5.17 2.68
N THR A 255 -22.44 4.67 3.91
CA THR A 255 -21.74 3.42 4.22
C THR A 255 -22.60 2.19 3.92
N PHE A 256 -21.99 1.01 3.88
CA PHE A 256 -22.63 -0.26 3.52
C PHE A 256 -23.34 -0.22 2.16
N GLU A 257 -22.80 0.52 1.19
CA GLU A 257 -23.34 0.72 -0.14
C GLU A 257 -22.26 0.43 -1.20
N LYS A 258 -22.34 -0.75 -1.80
CA LYS A 258 -21.37 -1.22 -2.80
C LYS A 258 -21.77 -0.75 -4.19
N MET A 259 -20.84 -0.12 -4.92
CA MET A 259 -20.98 0.10 -6.36
C MET A 259 -20.93 -1.25 -7.10
N ILE A 260 -21.91 -1.49 -7.98
CA ILE A 260 -22.04 -2.72 -8.75
C ILE A 260 -21.61 -2.48 -10.21
N SER A 261 -22.14 -1.44 -10.85
CA SER A 261 -21.86 -1.16 -12.26
C SER A 261 -21.98 0.33 -12.57
N MET A 262 -21.44 0.71 -13.73
CA MET A 262 -21.53 2.06 -14.28
C MET A 262 -21.82 1.98 -15.77
N THR A 263 -22.75 2.79 -16.24
CA THR A 263 -23.07 2.93 -17.66
C THR A 263 -23.13 4.40 -18.01
N LYS A 264 -22.55 4.79 -19.15
CA LYS A 264 -22.60 6.18 -19.62
C LYS A 264 -23.91 6.43 -20.35
N ASP A 265 -24.58 7.54 -20.04
CA ASP A 265 -25.80 8.01 -20.69
C ASP A 265 -25.65 9.52 -21.00
N GLY A 266 -25.39 9.82 -22.28
CA GLY A 266 -25.09 11.18 -22.72
C GLY A 266 -23.91 11.83 -21.96
N ASP A 267 -24.24 12.86 -21.18
CA ASP A 267 -23.30 13.70 -20.41
C ASP A 267 -23.13 13.27 -18.95
N PHE A 268 -23.78 12.19 -18.51
CA PHE A 268 -23.65 11.65 -17.16
C PHE A 268 -23.49 10.13 -17.17
N PHE A 269 -23.28 9.57 -15.98
CA PHE A 269 -23.21 8.15 -15.73
C PHE A 269 -24.37 7.73 -14.85
N ILE A 270 -24.91 6.54 -15.12
CA ILE A 270 -25.84 5.81 -14.26
C ILE A 270 -25.01 4.81 -13.46
N ILE A 271 -25.05 4.93 -12.14
CA ILE A 271 -24.26 4.13 -11.20
C ILE A 271 -25.22 3.28 -10.40
N LYS A 272 -25.15 1.96 -10.58
CA LYS A 272 -25.94 1.01 -9.78
C LYS A 272 -25.18 0.64 -8.52
N THR A 273 -25.86 0.65 -7.40
CA THR A 273 -25.33 0.24 -6.10
C THR A 273 -26.18 -0.88 -5.49
N SER A 274 -25.73 -1.42 -4.36
CA SER A 274 -26.51 -2.38 -3.57
C SER A 274 -27.75 -1.77 -2.90
N LYS A 275 -27.95 -0.45 -2.95
CA LYS A 275 -29.08 0.25 -2.30
C LYS A 275 -29.93 1.08 -3.26
N GLY A 276 -29.49 1.29 -4.50
CA GLY A 276 -30.25 2.05 -5.48
C GLY A 276 -29.40 2.46 -6.69
N GLU A 277 -29.77 3.59 -7.29
CA GLU A 277 -29.08 4.16 -8.44
C GLU A 277 -28.76 5.64 -8.19
N TYR A 278 -27.60 6.08 -8.69
CA TYR A 278 -27.23 7.49 -8.74
C TYR A 278 -26.92 7.92 -10.17
N TYR A 279 -27.05 9.22 -10.39
CA TYR A 279 -26.66 9.88 -11.63
C TYR A 279 -25.55 10.88 -11.32
N ALA A 280 -24.44 10.83 -12.06
CA ALA A 280 -23.31 11.73 -11.82
C ALA A 280 -22.53 12.07 -13.10
N ARG A 281 -22.07 13.32 -13.23
CA ARG A 281 -21.26 13.76 -14.38
C ARG A 281 -19.81 13.30 -14.31
N HIS A 282 -19.25 13.25 -13.11
CA HIS A 282 -17.88 12.79 -12.86
C HIS A 282 -17.88 11.70 -11.79
N ILE A 283 -16.93 10.77 -11.89
CA ILE A 283 -16.75 9.68 -10.95
C ILE A 283 -15.33 9.70 -10.42
N VAL A 284 -15.16 9.64 -9.11
CA VAL A 284 -13.85 9.45 -8.46
C VAL A 284 -13.81 8.06 -7.84
N LEU A 285 -13.04 7.16 -8.45
CA LEU A 285 -12.78 5.82 -7.93
C LEU A 285 -11.63 5.87 -6.91
N ALA A 286 -11.99 5.82 -5.63
CA ALA A 286 -11.08 5.81 -4.48
C ALA A 286 -11.12 4.46 -3.72
N ILE A 287 -11.33 3.37 -4.47
CA ILE A 287 -11.61 2.01 -3.96
C ILE A 287 -10.38 1.23 -3.46
N GLY A 288 -9.17 1.82 -3.55
CA GLY A 288 -7.92 1.19 -3.12
C GLY A 288 -7.50 -0.05 -3.94
N ARG A 289 -6.49 -0.80 -3.47
CA ARG A 289 -6.04 -2.06 -4.11
C ARG A 289 -6.33 -3.31 -3.31
N ARG A 290 -6.56 -3.17 -2.01
CA ARG A 290 -6.77 -4.32 -1.12
C ARG A 290 -7.98 -5.17 -1.53
N GLY A 291 -8.95 -4.55 -2.21
CA GLY A 291 -10.02 -5.22 -2.95
C GLY A 291 -10.68 -6.39 -2.20
N THR A 292 -11.11 -7.37 -2.98
CA THR A 292 -11.58 -8.67 -2.48
C THR A 292 -10.36 -9.51 -2.10
N PRO A 293 -10.31 -10.13 -0.91
CA PRO A 293 -9.23 -11.04 -0.58
C PRO A 293 -9.21 -12.21 -1.57
N ARG A 294 -8.00 -12.59 -2.01
CA ARG A 294 -7.83 -13.70 -2.96
C ARG A 294 -8.30 -14.99 -2.33
N LYS A 295 -9.27 -15.63 -2.98
CA LYS A 295 -9.76 -16.96 -2.62
C LYS A 295 -8.78 -18.04 -3.08
N LEU A 296 -8.70 -19.14 -2.35
CA LEU A 296 -7.89 -20.31 -2.70
C LEU A 296 -8.64 -21.26 -3.64
N GLY A 297 -9.96 -21.19 -3.67
CA GLY A 297 -10.83 -22.06 -4.47
C GLY A 297 -10.88 -23.50 -3.95
N VAL A 298 -10.56 -23.72 -2.67
CA VAL A 298 -10.51 -25.07 -2.07
C VAL A 298 -11.86 -25.45 -1.48
N PRO A 299 -12.26 -26.74 -1.50
CA PRO A 299 -13.46 -27.18 -0.82
C PRO A 299 -13.45 -26.82 0.66
N GLY A 300 -14.58 -26.34 1.17
CA GLY A 300 -14.74 -25.89 2.57
C GLY A 300 -14.29 -24.46 2.87
N GLU A 301 -13.80 -23.70 1.88
CA GLU A 301 -13.36 -22.31 2.08
C GLU A 301 -14.48 -21.34 2.54
N ASN A 302 -15.74 -21.72 2.38
CA ASN A 302 -16.90 -20.93 2.82
C ASN A 302 -17.35 -21.20 4.26
N LEU A 303 -16.67 -22.10 4.99
CA LEU A 303 -17.00 -22.39 6.39
C LEU A 303 -16.73 -21.17 7.29
N SER A 304 -17.51 -21.03 8.37
CA SER A 304 -17.44 -19.89 9.29
C SER A 304 -16.10 -19.75 10.01
N LYS A 305 -15.34 -20.83 10.13
CA LYS A 305 -13.98 -20.87 10.68
C LYS A 305 -12.91 -20.24 9.78
N VAL A 306 -13.24 -19.91 8.52
CA VAL A 306 -12.32 -19.35 7.53
C VAL A 306 -12.47 -17.84 7.48
N ALA A 307 -11.39 -17.12 7.75
CA ALA A 307 -11.34 -15.67 7.72
C ALA A 307 -10.19 -15.16 6.85
N TYR A 308 -10.35 -13.96 6.28
CA TYR A 308 -9.33 -13.28 5.46
C TYR A 308 -8.79 -12.02 6.12
N ARG A 309 -9.20 -11.79 7.37
CA ARG A 309 -8.86 -10.63 8.19
C ARG A 309 -8.80 -11.13 9.63
N LEU A 310 -7.71 -10.80 10.32
CA LEU A 310 -7.60 -10.98 11.76
C LEU A 310 -7.91 -9.64 12.41
N LEU A 311 -9.01 -9.56 13.16
CA LEU A 311 -9.42 -8.33 13.86
C LEU A 311 -8.97 -8.35 15.32
N GLU A 312 -9.24 -9.46 16.01
CA GLU A 312 -9.06 -9.61 17.45
C GLU A 312 -8.28 -10.88 17.77
N PRO A 313 -6.94 -10.84 17.75
CA PRO A 313 -6.12 -11.99 18.10
C PRO A 313 -6.48 -12.57 19.48
N GLU A 314 -6.84 -11.71 20.43
CA GLU A 314 -7.09 -12.04 21.84
C GLU A 314 -8.29 -12.97 22.05
N GLN A 315 -9.19 -13.07 21.06
CA GLN A 315 -10.32 -13.99 21.08
C GLN A 315 -9.90 -15.45 20.81
N HIS A 316 -8.66 -15.70 20.36
CA HIS A 316 -8.15 -17.04 20.16
C HIS A 316 -7.36 -17.51 21.37
N GLN A 317 -7.90 -18.48 22.11
CA GLN A 317 -7.19 -19.16 23.19
C GLN A 317 -7.46 -20.65 23.12
N ASN A 318 -6.45 -21.48 23.39
CA ASN A 318 -6.54 -22.94 23.37
C ASN A 318 -7.02 -23.52 22.02
N HIS A 319 -6.72 -22.86 20.90
CA HIS A 319 -7.15 -23.28 19.56
C HIS A 319 -6.00 -23.78 18.68
N HIS A 320 -6.33 -24.68 17.75
CA HIS A 320 -5.50 -25.05 16.61
C HIS A 320 -5.79 -24.10 15.44
N VAL A 321 -4.84 -23.21 15.14
CA VAL A 321 -5.04 -22.18 14.12
C VAL A 321 -4.04 -22.34 12.99
N ILE A 322 -4.52 -22.29 11.75
CA ILE A 322 -3.67 -22.33 10.56
C ILE A 322 -3.72 -20.98 9.87
N VAL A 323 -2.55 -20.40 9.62
CA VAL A 323 -2.41 -19.16 8.86
C VAL A 323 -1.77 -19.48 7.52
N ILE A 324 -2.45 -19.14 6.42
CA ILE A 324 -1.97 -19.37 5.05
C ILE A 324 -1.39 -18.08 4.49
N GLY A 325 -0.12 -18.09 4.12
CA GLY A 325 0.52 -16.96 3.42
C GLY A 325 2.00 -16.78 3.76
N GLY A 326 2.70 -15.99 2.94
CA GLY A 326 4.15 -15.78 3.10
C GLY A 326 4.60 -14.32 3.08
N GLY A 327 3.67 -13.38 3.26
CA GLY A 327 3.95 -11.96 3.38
C GLY A 327 3.86 -11.49 4.83
N ASP A 328 4.21 -10.21 5.07
CA ASP A 328 4.18 -9.61 6.41
C ASP A 328 2.84 -9.79 7.12
N SER A 329 1.70 -9.65 6.41
CA SER A 329 0.37 -9.83 7.03
C SER A 329 0.14 -11.23 7.58
N ALA A 330 0.64 -12.27 6.90
CA ALA A 330 0.51 -13.64 7.37
C ALA A 330 1.40 -13.89 8.61
N VAL A 331 2.65 -13.39 8.56
CA VAL A 331 3.60 -13.52 9.67
C VAL A 331 3.13 -12.76 10.90
N GLU A 332 2.68 -11.51 10.74
CA GLU A 332 2.13 -10.69 11.83
C GLU A 332 0.91 -11.36 12.46
N ALA A 333 -0.01 -11.90 11.66
CA ALA A 333 -1.20 -12.58 12.17
C ALA A 333 -0.84 -13.88 12.91
N ALA A 334 0.05 -14.70 12.34
CA ALA A 334 0.50 -15.93 12.98
C ALA A 334 1.16 -15.67 14.34
N MET A 335 2.04 -14.67 14.42
CA MET A 335 2.66 -14.27 15.69
C MET A 335 1.64 -13.73 16.69
N ALA A 336 0.72 -12.87 16.25
CA ALA A 336 -0.29 -12.28 17.14
C ALA A 336 -1.22 -13.33 17.77
N ILE A 337 -1.57 -14.37 17.01
CA ILE A 337 -2.36 -15.51 17.50
C ILE A 337 -1.50 -16.42 18.39
N ALA A 338 -0.23 -16.64 18.03
CA ALA A 338 0.71 -17.47 18.79
C ALA A 338 1.09 -16.86 20.14
N ASP A 339 1.01 -15.53 20.28
CA ASP A 339 1.23 -14.84 21.55
C ASP A 339 0.06 -15.02 22.54
N GLN A 340 -1.06 -15.58 22.11
CA GLN A 340 -2.20 -15.85 22.99
C GLN A 340 -2.10 -17.22 23.69
N PRO A 341 -2.66 -17.35 24.91
CA PRO A 341 -2.55 -18.59 25.70
C PRO A 341 -3.08 -19.85 25.00
N GLY A 342 -2.29 -20.92 25.05
CA GLY A 342 -2.72 -22.28 24.69
C GLY A 342 -2.90 -22.56 23.19
N ASN A 343 -2.65 -21.58 22.31
CA ASN A 343 -2.81 -21.79 20.88
C ASN A 343 -1.70 -22.67 20.28
N LYS A 344 -2.08 -23.50 19.30
CA LYS A 344 -1.18 -24.22 18.41
C LYS A 344 -1.30 -23.60 17.02
N VAL A 345 -0.29 -22.82 16.64
CA VAL A 345 -0.33 -22.06 15.38
C VAL A 345 0.61 -22.68 14.36
N LEU A 346 0.07 -22.94 13.17
CA LEU A 346 0.84 -23.36 12.00
C LEU A 346 0.76 -22.28 10.92
N LEU A 347 1.91 -21.69 10.58
CA LEU A 347 2.08 -20.86 9.40
C LEU A 347 2.41 -21.73 8.19
N SER A 348 1.51 -21.79 7.22
CA SER A 348 1.68 -22.56 5.99
C SER A 348 1.91 -21.64 4.79
N TYR A 349 2.94 -21.97 4.01
CA TYR A 349 3.27 -21.24 2.80
C TYR A 349 3.69 -22.18 1.67
N ARG A 350 3.17 -21.90 0.47
CA ARG A 350 3.41 -22.71 -0.74
C ARG A 350 4.82 -22.63 -1.30
N GLY A 351 5.58 -21.57 -0.96
CA GLY A 351 6.93 -21.37 -1.48
C GLY A 351 7.99 -21.98 -0.58
N GLU A 352 9.19 -22.07 -1.12
CA GLU A 352 10.37 -22.62 -0.44
C GLU A 352 10.95 -21.66 0.62
N ALA A 353 10.67 -20.36 0.54
CA ALA A 353 11.17 -19.37 1.47
C ALA A 353 10.27 -18.13 1.59
N LEU A 354 10.25 -17.51 2.78
CA LEU A 354 9.54 -16.26 3.06
C LEU A 354 10.36 -15.03 2.60
N SER A 355 10.55 -14.86 1.30
CA SER A 355 11.38 -13.78 0.73
C SER A 355 10.75 -12.38 0.77
N ARG A 356 9.45 -12.28 1.08
CA ARG A 356 8.68 -11.03 0.99
C ARG A 356 8.51 -10.29 2.31
N ILE A 357 9.00 -10.85 3.41
CA ILE A 357 8.77 -10.30 4.75
C ILE A 357 9.87 -9.32 5.12
N LYS A 358 9.51 -8.25 5.82
CA LYS A 358 10.47 -7.24 6.28
C LYS A 358 11.47 -7.86 7.27
N PRO A 359 12.73 -7.37 7.33
CA PRO A 359 13.76 -7.87 8.23
C PRO A 359 13.32 -7.97 9.69
N MET A 360 12.60 -6.96 10.17
CA MET A 360 12.10 -6.95 11.55
C MET A 360 11.10 -8.08 11.80
N ASN A 361 10.19 -8.34 10.85
CA ASN A 361 9.26 -9.46 10.94
C ASN A 361 9.96 -10.81 10.77
N LYS A 362 11.01 -10.88 9.94
CA LYS A 362 11.86 -12.07 9.83
C LYS A 362 12.54 -12.41 11.15
N THR A 363 13.19 -11.44 11.79
CA THR A 363 13.83 -11.65 13.11
C THR A 363 12.82 -12.08 14.16
N ARG A 364 11.66 -11.42 14.24
CA ARG A 364 10.60 -11.79 15.20
C ARG A 364 10.06 -13.20 14.95
N LEU A 365 9.88 -13.58 13.69
CA LEU A 365 9.46 -14.92 13.31
C LEU A 365 10.50 -15.97 13.71
N ASP A 366 11.78 -15.71 13.42
CA ASP A 366 12.87 -16.63 13.77
C ASP A 366 12.97 -16.85 15.28
N ASP A 367 12.81 -15.78 16.07
CA ASP A 367 12.73 -15.88 17.53
C ASP A 367 11.51 -16.68 18.01
N ALA A 368 10.35 -16.50 17.36
CA ALA A 368 9.13 -17.23 17.69
C ALA A 368 9.25 -18.73 17.36
N LEU A 369 9.87 -19.07 16.23
CA LEU A 369 10.16 -20.44 15.83
C LEU A 369 11.16 -21.10 16.79
N ALA A 370 12.24 -20.40 17.16
CA ALA A 370 13.24 -20.89 18.11
C ALA A 370 12.62 -21.19 19.49
N LYS A 371 11.65 -20.37 19.91
CA LYS A 371 10.88 -20.55 21.16
C LYS A 371 9.71 -21.54 21.01
N LYS A 372 9.52 -22.16 19.85
CA LYS A 372 8.41 -23.07 19.54
C LYS A 372 7.02 -22.48 19.83
N LYS A 373 6.87 -21.17 19.63
CA LYS A 373 5.57 -20.48 19.77
C LYS A 373 4.61 -20.82 18.62
N LEU A 374 5.15 -21.07 17.44
CA LEU A 374 4.42 -21.47 16.24
C LEU A 374 5.29 -22.37 15.37
N ASP A 375 4.66 -23.11 14.47
CA ASP A 375 5.34 -23.93 13.46
C ASP A 375 5.27 -23.28 12.08
N LEU A 376 6.30 -23.47 11.25
CA LEU A 376 6.33 -23.02 9.86
C LEU A 376 6.42 -24.23 8.93
N LEU A 377 5.48 -24.35 8.00
CA LEU A 377 5.46 -25.39 6.97
C LEU A 377 5.56 -24.76 5.58
N LEU A 378 6.72 -24.94 4.97
CA LEU A 378 7.03 -24.49 3.61
C LEU A 378 6.63 -25.54 2.58
N ASN A 379 6.59 -25.15 1.30
CA ASN A 379 6.16 -26.02 0.20
C ASN A 379 4.79 -26.69 0.45
N SER A 380 3.92 -26.01 1.19
CA SER A 380 2.62 -26.54 1.60
C SER A 380 1.46 -25.86 0.89
N ASN A 381 0.51 -26.66 0.44
CA ASN A 381 -0.72 -26.19 -0.20
C ASN A 381 -1.93 -26.75 0.53
N LEU A 382 -2.84 -25.85 0.95
CA LEU A 382 -4.14 -26.24 1.48
C LEU A 382 -4.96 -26.89 0.36
N LYS A 383 -5.54 -28.06 0.63
CA LYS A 383 -6.32 -28.82 -0.36
C LYS A 383 -7.80 -28.85 -0.04
N GLU A 384 -8.15 -28.94 1.23
CA GLU A 384 -9.52 -29.07 1.70
C GLU A 384 -9.63 -28.59 3.15
N ILE A 385 -10.77 -28.00 3.49
CA ILE A 385 -11.10 -27.53 4.83
C ILE A 385 -12.34 -28.28 5.31
N GLY A 386 -12.19 -29.08 6.36
CA GLY A 386 -13.30 -29.69 7.07
C GLY A 386 -13.74 -28.86 8.28
N GLU A 387 -14.85 -29.27 8.90
CA GLU A 387 -15.39 -28.62 10.10
C GLU A 387 -14.38 -28.59 11.26
N LYS A 388 -13.63 -29.68 11.47
CA LYS A 388 -12.69 -29.84 12.60
C LYS A 388 -11.25 -30.13 12.18
N ASP A 389 -10.99 -30.24 10.89
CA ASP A 389 -9.68 -30.58 10.34
C ASP A 389 -9.43 -29.89 8.99
N VAL A 390 -8.21 -30.02 8.49
CA VAL A 390 -7.81 -29.60 7.15
C VAL A 390 -6.91 -30.63 6.51
N LYS A 391 -6.89 -30.66 5.18
CA LYS A 391 -5.90 -31.41 4.40
C LYS A 391 -4.85 -30.47 3.82
N LEU A 392 -3.59 -30.68 4.18
CA LEU A 392 -2.43 -29.96 3.67
C LEU A 392 -1.53 -30.90 2.87
N ALA A 393 -1.10 -30.46 1.70
CA ALA A 393 -0.19 -31.21 0.84
C ALA A 393 1.21 -30.60 0.86
N VAL A 394 2.23 -31.43 1.07
CA VAL A 394 3.66 -31.09 0.90
C VAL A 394 4.24 -32.07 -0.12
N GLY A 395 4.51 -31.60 -1.33
CA GLY A 395 4.76 -32.48 -2.47
C GLY A 395 3.54 -33.38 -2.71
N GLU A 396 3.77 -34.69 -2.80
CA GLU A 396 2.70 -35.70 -2.97
C GLU A 396 2.06 -36.14 -1.65
N LYS A 397 2.70 -35.83 -0.51
CA LYS A 397 2.21 -36.25 0.81
C LYS A 397 1.09 -35.32 1.27
N VAL A 398 -0.09 -35.87 1.49
CA VAL A 398 -1.22 -35.16 2.11
C VAL A 398 -1.36 -35.57 3.57
N SER A 399 -1.40 -34.59 4.46
CA SER A 399 -1.65 -34.79 5.89
C SER A 399 -2.97 -34.14 6.31
N THR A 400 -3.67 -34.80 7.23
CA THR A 400 -4.87 -34.24 7.87
C THR A 400 -4.49 -33.71 9.23
N LEU A 401 -4.81 -32.44 9.51
CA LEU A 401 -4.49 -31.78 10.77
C LEU A 401 -5.76 -31.27 11.44
N LYS A 402 -5.89 -31.49 12.75
CA LYS A 402 -6.93 -30.83 13.55
C LYS A 402 -6.80 -29.32 13.43
N ASN A 403 -7.92 -28.65 13.21
CA ASN A 403 -7.95 -27.21 13.01
C ASN A 403 -9.29 -26.64 13.49
N ASP A 404 -9.22 -25.54 14.24
CA ASP A 404 -10.38 -24.81 14.75
C ASP A 404 -10.63 -23.53 13.93
N TYR A 405 -9.57 -22.83 13.49
CA TYR A 405 -9.68 -21.59 12.69
C TYR A 405 -8.63 -21.52 11.58
N ILE A 406 -8.99 -20.88 10.46
CA ILE A 406 -8.09 -20.64 9.33
C ILE A 406 -8.08 -19.17 8.97
N TYR A 407 -6.89 -18.60 8.86
CA TYR A 407 -6.68 -17.25 8.34
C TYR A 407 -5.95 -17.29 6.99
N ILE A 408 -6.59 -16.81 5.93
CA ILE A 408 -6.03 -16.80 4.58
C ILE A 408 -5.51 -15.40 4.24
N PHE A 409 -4.20 -15.26 4.13
CA PHE A 409 -3.48 -14.06 3.70
C PHE A 409 -2.75 -14.31 2.37
N ALA A 410 -3.50 -14.73 1.35
CA ALA A 410 -3.00 -15.00 -0.01
C ALA A 410 -2.82 -13.74 -0.89
N GLY A 411 -3.03 -12.54 -0.32
CA GLY A 411 -3.06 -11.27 -1.02
C GLY A 411 -4.49 -10.84 -1.42
N GLY A 412 -4.61 -9.68 -2.04
CA GLY A 412 -5.86 -9.18 -2.62
C GLY A 412 -5.90 -9.39 -4.12
N GLU A 413 -7.10 -9.48 -4.67
CA GLU A 413 -7.33 -9.30 -6.10
C GLU A 413 -7.42 -7.81 -6.41
N LEU A 414 -6.59 -7.36 -7.34
CA LEU A 414 -6.73 -6.01 -7.87
C LEU A 414 -8.08 -5.91 -8.58
N PRO A 415 -8.79 -4.77 -8.50
CA PRO A 415 -10.08 -4.60 -9.15
C PRO A 415 -9.96 -4.43 -10.69
N ASN A 416 -9.00 -5.11 -11.32
CA ASN A 416 -8.67 -4.98 -12.74
C ASN A 416 -9.85 -5.42 -13.62
N GLU A 417 -10.55 -6.50 -13.28
CA GLU A 417 -11.71 -6.95 -14.05
C GLU A 417 -12.87 -5.96 -13.94
N PHE A 418 -13.10 -5.38 -12.76
CA PHE A 418 -14.06 -4.29 -12.58
C PHE A 418 -13.67 -3.07 -13.42
N LEU A 419 -12.42 -2.62 -13.35
CA LEU A 419 -11.92 -1.48 -14.11
C LEU A 419 -12.03 -1.69 -15.63
N LYS A 420 -11.68 -2.88 -16.13
CA LYS A 420 -11.86 -3.24 -17.54
C LYS A 420 -13.33 -3.23 -17.94
N SER A 421 -14.22 -3.73 -17.08
CA SER A 421 -15.67 -3.77 -17.36
C SER A 421 -16.28 -2.37 -17.55
N ILE A 422 -15.68 -1.34 -16.97
CA ILE A 422 -16.08 0.06 -17.13
C ILE A 422 -15.24 0.81 -18.18
N GLY A 423 -14.40 0.09 -18.94
CA GLY A 423 -13.60 0.64 -20.05
C GLY A 423 -12.26 1.25 -19.67
N VAL A 424 -11.82 1.15 -18.40
CA VAL A 424 -10.52 1.67 -17.96
C VAL A 424 -9.40 0.73 -18.43
N GLN A 425 -8.42 1.31 -19.11
CA GLN A 425 -7.22 0.59 -19.57
C GLN A 425 -6.27 0.32 -18.40
N ILE A 426 -5.72 -0.89 -18.37
CA ILE A 426 -4.69 -1.29 -17.41
C ILE A 426 -3.35 -1.38 -18.14
N GLU A 427 -2.36 -0.66 -17.63
CA GLU A 427 -0.98 -0.66 -18.12
C GLU A 427 -0.09 -1.58 -17.29
N LYS A 428 0.80 -2.30 -17.97
CA LYS A 428 1.91 -3.03 -17.33
C LYS A 428 3.14 -2.14 -17.30
N LYS A 429 3.58 -1.73 -16.12
CA LYS A 429 4.82 -0.97 -15.94
C LYS A 429 5.98 -1.87 -15.54
N PHE A 430 7.14 -1.67 -16.15
CA PHE A 430 8.38 -2.46 -15.97
C PHE A 430 9.55 -1.62 -15.43
N GLY A 431 9.29 -0.72 -14.48
CA GLY A 431 10.34 0.05 -13.79
C GLY A 431 11.08 1.08 -14.63
N LYS A 432 10.61 1.37 -15.84
CA LYS A 432 11.14 2.45 -16.69
C LYS A 432 10.47 3.77 -16.31
N ALA A 433 11.31 4.81 -16.21
CA ALA A 433 10.91 6.18 -15.89
C ALA A 433 10.20 6.87 -17.05
#